data_AF-A0AAP3G2G4-F1
#
_entry.id   AF-A0AAP3G2G4-F1
#
_cell.length_a   1.000
_cell.length_b   1.000
_cell.length_c   1.000
_cell.angle_alpha   90.00
_cell.angle_beta   90.00
_cell.angle_gamma   90.00
#
_symmetry.space_group_name_H-M   'P 1'
#
loop_
_entity.id
_entity.type
_entity.pdbx_description
1 polymer ?
#
loop_
_entity_poly.entity_id
_entity_poly.type
_entity_poly.pdbx_seq_one_letter_code
_entity_poly.pdbx_strand_id
1 'polypeptide(L)'
;MIIMDYSFAFKRDPLGYLRVVLPTELEYFSDFIEDIVTVDEADEYLKIIQEVLDSSSEEYEIQLNTTIAYIKKDQTVVEHLYTESENDKSSMKTETFKNLILVWRDTQRYKSDD
;
A
#
# COMPACT_ATOMS: atom_id res chain seq x y z
N MET A 1 16.88 4.50 -8.26
CA MET A 1 16.41 5.36 -7.15
C MET A 1 14.92 5.50 -7.31
N ILE A 2 14.13 4.96 -6.39
CA ILE A 2 12.67 5.11 -6.40
C ILE A 2 12.37 6.51 -5.87
N ILE A 3 11.66 7.33 -6.63
CA ILE A 3 11.30 8.69 -6.22
C ILE A 3 9.88 8.62 -5.63
N MET A 4 9.71 9.10 -4.40
CA MET A 4 8.39 9.22 -3.77
C MET A 4 7.96 10.67 -3.76
N ASP A 5 6.69 10.89 -4.05
CA ASP A 5 6.06 12.21 -3.99
C ASP A 5 5.81 12.66 -2.53
N TYR A 6 5.99 11.77 -1.55
CA TYR A 6 5.67 11.99 -0.13
C TYR A 6 6.79 11.51 0.81
N SER A 7 6.92 12.16 1.96
CA SER A 7 7.75 11.66 3.06
C SER A 7 7.08 10.46 3.72
N PHE A 8 7.84 9.39 3.94
CA PHE A 8 7.38 8.22 4.69
C PHE A 8 8.49 7.72 5.60
N ALA A 9 8.12 7.02 6.67
CA ALA A 9 9.06 6.35 7.55
C ALA A 9 8.61 4.92 7.83
N PHE A 10 9.56 4.05 8.14
CA PHE A 10 9.24 2.73 8.67
C PHE A 10 9.40 2.73 10.19
N LYS A 11 8.50 2.03 10.87
CA LYS A 11 8.64 1.66 12.28
C LYS A 11 8.30 0.20 12.46
N ARG A 12 8.93 -0.47 13.42
CA ARG A 12 8.42 -1.76 13.90
C ARG A 12 7.50 -1.51 15.08
N ASP A 13 6.39 -2.21 15.11
CA ASP A 13 5.50 -2.19 16.27
C ASP A 13 6.00 -3.12 17.39
N PRO A 14 5.36 -3.13 18.57
CA PRO A 14 5.79 -3.98 19.68
C PRO A 14 5.80 -5.49 19.38
N LEU A 15 5.10 -5.93 18.33
CA LEU A 15 5.07 -7.32 17.86
C LEU A 15 6.10 -7.59 16.76
N GLY A 16 6.85 -6.57 16.33
CA GLY A 16 7.91 -6.65 15.33
C GLY A 16 7.44 -6.49 13.89
N TYR A 17 6.16 -6.20 13.64
CA TYR A 17 5.63 -5.97 12.29
C TYR A 17 6.13 -4.63 11.75
N LEU A 18 6.55 -4.62 10.48
CA LEU A 18 7.01 -3.40 9.81
C LEU A 18 5.80 -2.58 9.35
N ARG A 19 5.67 -1.37 9.89
CA ARG A 19 4.62 -0.42 9.53
C ARG A 19 5.18 0.72 8.71
N VAL A 20 4.40 1.18 7.75
CA VAL A 20 4.66 2.43 7.03
C VAL A 20 3.95 3.56 7.77
N VAL A 21 4.64 4.65 8.03
CA VAL A 21 4.06 5.89 8.56
C VAL A 21 4.02 6.90 7.42
N LEU A 22 2.81 7.25 6.99
CA LEU A 22 2.53 8.26 5.98
C LEU A 22 1.93 9.53 6.63
N PRO A 23 1.88 10.66 5.89
CA PRO A 23 1.09 11.82 6.28
C PRO A 23 -0.40 11.46 6.50
N THR A 24 -1.10 12.23 7.33
CA THR A 24 -2.50 11.95 7.72
C THR A 24 -3.43 11.81 6.53
N GLU A 25 -3.24 12.60 5.47
CA GLU A 25 -4.04 12.52 4.25
C GLU A 25 -3.89 11.19 3.47
N LEU A 26 -2.87 10.39 3.80
CA LEU A 26 -2.57 9.09 3.20
C LEU A 26 -2.67 7.94 4.21
N GLU A 27 -3.26 8.14 5.39
CA GLU A 27 -3.25 7.16 6.47
C GLU A 27 -3.87 5.80 6.09
N TYR A 28 -4.87 5.77 5.21
CA TYR A 28 -5.47 4.49 4.80
C TYR A 28 -4.55 3.63 3.93
N PHE A 29 -3.55 4.22 3.27
CA PHE A 29 -2.50 3.42 2.65
C PHE A 29 -1.57 2.78 3.68
N SER A 30 -1.34 3.43 4.82
CA SER A 30 -0.62 2.81 5.93
C SER A 30 -1.41 1.63 6.49
N ASP A 31 -2.71 1.77 6.68
CA ASP A 31 -3.59 0.70 7.17
C ASP A 31 -3.64 -0.48 6.18
N PHE A 32 -3.82 -0.20 4.88
CA PHE A 32 -3.81 -1.23 3.84
C PHE A 32 -2.49 -2.01 3.82
N ILE A 33 -1.35 -1.33 3.93
CA ILE A 33 -0.04 -2.01 3.93
C ILE A 33 0.20 -2.77 5.25
N GLU A 34 -0.35 -2.31 6.37
CA GLU A 34 -0.28 -3.04 7.65
C GLU A 34 -0.98 -4.40 7.58
N ASP A 35 -2.04 -4.51 6.77
CA ASP A 35 -2.76 -5.77 6.53
C ASP A 35 -2.00 -6.74 5.60
N ILE A 36 -0.91 -6.31 4.93
CA ILE A 36 -0.04 -7.20 4.14
C ILE A 36 0.87 -7.97 5.09
N VAL A 37 0.69 -9.28 5.20
CA VAL A 37 1.36 -10.10 6.22
C VAL A 37 2.64 -10.75 5.68
N THR A 38 2.72 -10.99 4.37
CA THR A 38 3.82 -11.74 3.77
C THR A 38 4.44 -11.07 2.55
N VAL A 39 5.69 -11.45 2.26
CA VAL A 39 6.38 -11.03 1.03
C VAL A 39 5.70 -11.57 -0.22
N ASP A 40 5.14 -12.78 -0.15
CA ASP A 40 4.46 -13.42 -1.28
C ASP A 40 3.15 -12.69 -1.63
N GLU A 41 2.39 -12.28 -0.61
CA GLU A 41 1.19 -11.45 -0.77
C GLU A 41 1.53 -10.08 -1.37
N ALA A 42 2.62 -9.45 -0.92
CA ALA A 42 3.11 -8.23 -1.55
C ALA A 42 3.51 -8.44 -3.01
N ASP A 43 4.15 -9.56 -3.35
CA ASP A 43 4.50 -9.89 -4.74
C ASP A 43 3.26 -10.12 -5.62
N GLU A 44 2.20 -10.74 -5.08
CA GLU A 44 0.91 -10.88 -5.75
C GLU A 44 0.28 -9.51 -6.07
N TYR A 45 0.24 -8.61 -5.08
CA TYR A 45 -0.34 -7.27 -5.27
C TYR A 45 0.47 -6.44 -6.24
N LEU A 46 1.81 -6.56 -6.21
CA LEU A 46 2.67 -5.90 -7.19
C LEU A 46 2.42 -6.37 -8.62
N LYS A 47 2.12 -7.65 -8.81
CA LYS A 47 1.74 -8.18 -10.13
C LYS A 47 0.41 -7.59 -10.60
N ILE A 48 -0.61 -7.55 -9.73
CA ILE A 48 -1.92 -6.93 -10.03
C ILE A 48 -1.74 -5.46 -10.42
N ILE A 49 -0.98 -4.70 -9.64
CA ILE A 49 -0.73 -3.27 -9.92
C ILE A 49 -0.02 -3.11 -11.26
N GLN A 50 0.94 -3.99 -11.58
CA GLN A 50 1.64 -3.96 -12.87
C GLN A 50 0.68 -4.23 -14.04
N GLU A 51 -0.22 -5.19 -13.92
CA GLU A 51 -1.25 -5.48 -14.94
C GLU A 51 -2.15 -4.27 -15.21
N VAL A 52 -2.56 -3.56 -14.15
CA VAL A 52 -3.36 -2.33 -14.30
C VAL A 52 -2.56 -1.21 -14.99
N LEU A 53 -1.28 -1.02 -14.62
CA LEU A 53 -0.41 -0.01 -15.25
C LEU A 53 -0.16 -0.31 -16.75
N ASP A 54 0.04 -1.59 -17.07
CA ASP A 54 0.22 -2.07 -18.45
C ASP A 54 -1.09 -2.06 -19.25
N SER A 55 -2.20 -1.62 -18.63
CA SER A 55 -3.53 -1.52 -19.24
C SER A 55 -4.12 -2.86 -19.69
N SER A 56 -3.71 -3.97 -19.06
CA SER A 56 -4.37 -5.26 -19.25
C SER A 56 -5.66 -5.40 -18.43
N SER A 57 -5.89 -4.49 -17.49
CA SER A 57 -7.11 -4.37 -16.67
C SER A 57 -7.45 -2.90 -16.46
N GLU A 58 -8.73 -2.51 -16.55
CA GLU A 58 -9.17 -1.11 -16.35
C GLU A 58 -9.12 -0.70 -14.87
N GLU A 59 -9.48 -1.62 -13.98
CA GLU A 59 -9.52 -1.44 -12.53
C GLU A 59 -9.36 -2.81 -11.85
N TYR A 60 -8.77 -2.81 -10.66
CA TYR A 60 -8.77 -3.96 -9.76
C TYR A 60 -9.13 -3.53 -8.34
N GLU A 61 -9.88 -4.37 -7.63
CA GLU A 61 -10.28 -4.13 -6.25
C GLU A 61 -9.59 -5.15 -5.33
N ILE A 62 -8.92 -4.66 -4.29
CA ILE A 62 -8.37 -5.50 -3.21
C ILE A 62 -9.03 -5.08 -1.91
N GLN A 63 -9.89 -5.93 -1.38
CA GLN A 63 -10.47 -5.77 -0.06
C GLN A 63 -9.65 -6.54 0.98
N LEU A 64 -9.18 -5.83 2.00
CA LEU A 64 -8.55 -6.40 3.19
C LEU A 64 -9.48 -6.26 4.40
N ASN A 65 -8.92 -6.33 5.61
CA ASN A 65 -9.70 -6.42 6.83
C ASN A 65 -10.54 -5.16 7.06
N THR A 66 -9.89 -4.00 7.02
CA THR A 66 -10.55 -2.70 7.27
C THR A 66 -10.50 -1.75 6.09
N THR A 67 -9.85 -2.13 4.99
CA THR A 67 -9.64 -1.25 3.83
C THR A 67 -10.04 -1.91 2.52
N ILE A 68 -10.44 -1.09 1.55
CA ILE A 68 -10.56 -1.48 0.14
C ILE A 68 -9.66 -0.58 -0.69
N ALA A 69 -8.79 -1.17 -1.53
CA ALA A 69 -8.01 -0.46 -2.53
C ALA A 69 -8.62 -0.63 -3.92
N TYR A 70 -8.98 0.49 -4.54
CA TYR A 70 -9.38 0.60 -5.95
C TYR A 70 -8.17 1.03 -6.79
N ILE A 71 -7.60 0.11 -7.54
CA ILE A 71 -6.36 0.29 -8.30
C ILE A 71 -6.73 0.57 -9.76
N LYS A 72 -6.52 1.82 -10.21
CA LYS A 72 -6.68 2.23 -11.61
C LYS A 72 -5.32 2.60 -12.19
N LYS A 73 -5.24 2.81 -13.50
CA LYS A 73 -3.97 3.15 -14.16
C LYS A 73 -3.32 4.41 -13.59
N ASP A 74 -4.08 5.49 -13.45
CA ASP A 74 -3.52 6.80 -13.06
C ASP A 74 -3.47 7.00 -11.54
N GLN A 75 -4.40 6.37 -10.80
CA GLN A 75 -4.61 6.62 -9.38
C GLN A 75 -5.09 5.36 -8.66
N THR A 76 -4.57 5.16 -7.45
CA THR A 76 -5.13 4.23 -6.47
C THR A 76 -5.89 5.03 -5.43
N VAL A 77 -7.07 4.56 -5.05
CA VAL A 77 -7.88 5.09 -3.95
C VAL A 77 -8.02 4.00 -2.91
N VAL A 78 -7.73 4.31 -1.65
CA VAL A 78 -7.97 3.39 -0.53
C VAL A 78 -9.06 3.99 0.34
N GLU A 79 -10.06 3.18 0.65
CA GLU A 79 -11.20 3.53 1.49
C GLU A 79 -11.18 2.69 2.76
N HIS A 80 -11.58 3.27 3.89
CA HIS A 80 -11.76 2.53 5.14
C HIS A 80 -13.23 2.09 5.30
N LEU A 81 -13.43 0.81 5.63
CA LEU A 81 -14.74 0.14 5.58
C LEU A 81 -15.70 0.47 6.73
N TYR A 82 -15.17 0.95 7.85
CA TYR A 82 -15.92 1.08 9.12
C TYR A 82 -15.97 2.51 9.66
N THR A 83 -15.68 3.49 8.84
CA THR A 83 -15.78 4.91 9.16
C THR A 83 -17.07 5.46 8.52
N GLU A 84 -17.67 6.49 9.14
CA GLU A 84 -18.91 7.14 8.65
C GLU A 84 -18.64 8.55 8.08
N SER A 85 -17.39 8.89 7.75
CA SER A 85 -17.00 10.25 7.38
C SER A 85 -16.91 10.44 5.86
N GLU A 86 -17.23 11.64 5.37
CA GLU A 86 -17.07 11.96 3.94
C GLU A 86 -15.58 12.00 3.49
N ASN A 87 -14.63 11.91 4.44
CA ASN A 87 -13.18 11.88 4.21
C ASN A 87 -12.58 10.46 4.33
N ASP A 88 -13.38 9.41 4.20
CA ASP A 88 -12.96 8.02 4.42
C ASP A 88 -12.12 7.43 3.28
N LYS A 89 -11.42 8.28 2.51
CA LYS A 89 -10.65 7.90 1.33
C LYS A 89 -9.33 8.66 1.27
N SER A 90 -8.26 7.92 0.99
CA SER A 90 -6.97 8.46 0.61
C SER A 90 -6.69 8.12 -0.85
N SER A 91 -5.91 8.95 -1.56
CA SER A 91 -5.53 8.63 -2.92
C SER A 91 -4.09 9.03 -3.25
N MET A 92 -3.45 8.25 -4.12
CA MET A 92 -2.14 8.58 -4.69
C MET A 92 -2.00 8.01 -6.10
N LYS A 93 -0.97 8.45 -6.84
CA LYS A 93 -0.66 7.83 -8.14
C LYS A 93 -0.36 6.35 -7.97
N THR A 94 -0.85 5.52 -8.87
CA THR A 94 -0.67 4.06 -8.81
C THR A 94 0.80 3.65 -8.88
N GLU A 95 1.62 4.38 -9.63
CA GLU A 95 3.07 4.19 -9.65
C GLU A 95 3.72 4.45 -8.29
N THR A 96 3.27 5.49 -7.57
CA THR A 96 3.72 5.80 -6.21
C THR A 96 3.31 4.70 -5.24
N PHE A 97 2.08 4.19 -5.35
CA PHE A 97 1.60 3.09 -4.51
C PHE A 97 2.41 1.80 -4.75
N LYS A 98 2.61 1.42 -6.01
CA LYS A 98 3.47 0.29 -6.40
C LYS A 98 4.85 0.40 -5.78
N ASN A 99 5.46 1.58 -5.91
CA ASN A 99 6.77 1.87 -5.36
C ASN A 99 6.79 1.71 -3.84
N LEU A 100 5.73 2.12 -3.15
CA LEU A 100 5.64 2.01 -1.70
C LEU A 100 5.60 0.54 -1.24
N ILE A 101 4.81 -0.30 -1.91
CA ILE A 101 4.77 -1.75 -1.65
C ILE A 101 6.13 -2.39 -1.96
N LEU A 102 6.79 -2.00 -3.06
CA LEU A 102 8.14 -2.49 -3.39
C LEU A 102 9.13 -2.23 -2.25
N VAL A 103 9.17 -1.00 -1.73
CA VAL A 103 10.09 -0.63 -0.65
C VAL A 103 9.73 -1.35 0.65
N TRP A 104 8.45 -1.46 0.99
CA TRP A 104 8.02 -2.22 2.18
C TRP A 104 8.43 -3.68 2.09
N ARG A 105 8.15 -4.34 0.96
CA ARG A 105 8.49 -5.75 0.71
C ARG A 105 9.98 -5.99 0.78
N ASP A 106 10.78 -5.14 0.15
CA ASP A 106 12.24 -5.27 0.18
C ASP A 106 12.77 -5.08 1.61
N THR A 107 12.23 -4.11 2.36
CA THR A 107 12.58 -3.91 3.77
C THR A 107 12.20 -5.12 4.65
N GLN A 108 11.10 -5.80 4.36
CA GLN A 108 10.73 -7.06 5.03
C GLN A 108 11.72 -8.20 4.73
N ARG A 109 12.20 -8.30 3.48
CA ARG A 109 13.22 -9.29 3.08
C ARG A 109 14.56 -9.04 3.76
N TYR A 110 14.92 -7.78 4.00
CA TYR A 110 16.11 -7.40 4.77
C TYR A 110 15.87 -7.43 6.29
N LYS A 111 14.99 -8.29 6.81
CA LYS A 111 15.11 -8.75 8.19
C LYS A 111 16.47 -9.46 8.32
N SER A 112 17.49 -8.67 8.61
CA SER A 112 18.80 -9.13 9.06
C SER A 112 18.60 -9.98 10.30
N ASP A 113 19.31 -11.09 10.33
CA ASP A 113 19.49 -11.99 11.47
C ASP A 113 20.15 -11.26 12.65
N ASP A 114 19.43 -10.37 13.34
CA ASP A 114 19.79 -9.84 14.67
C ASP A 114 18.99 -10.55 15.77
#